data_AF-A0AA35T5H5-F1
#
_entry.id   AF-A0AA35T5H5-F1
#
_cell.length_a   1.000
_cell.length_b   1.000
_cell.length_c   1.000
_cell.angle_alpha   90.00
_cell.angle_beta   90.00
_cell.angle_gamma   90.00
#
_symmetry.space_group_name_H-M   'P 1'
#
loop_
_entity.id
_entity.type
_entity.pdbx_description
1 polymer ?
#
loop_
_entity_poly.entity_id
_entity_poly.type
_entity_poly.pdbx_seq_one_letter_code
_entity_poly.pdbx_strand_id
1 'polypeptide(L)'
;MKKLMENCAVPDFRLEDIVNTDAKRTCRILSAILNFIKFHVHMAREGQELEEVMGQQLSELASATHRNAELKQKLGSMQRQKQEEREHEEELEMIIAEQEDLIQRRKEQEVTLRQHLQDVEEQLQKETQKKAILDSGLDKSSQRTEDLRKQIVTSPDKLRARLVKLQQEVEEIKSGTQDSDRLKRMWESLATRAQHIPNHVLKGLDEDMEALTMKTNKASDLESHFTEAIEEKIARQKQTLKEVSSKNQNLVRHLKFVAKEAHEVAYDDQKMLSSQSSKSELERDVYQLQTQVHALQVSEELFARKMDTVKEKLEMMRTQHEERCQEAQTEIDSLVLAVQSYVEKCNMTSVALTP
;
A
#
# COMPACT_ATOMS: atom_id res chain seq x y z
N MET A 1 31.15 69.21 58.32
CA MET A 1 30.37 70.46 58.47
C MET A 1 30.70 71.51 57.42
N LYS A 2 31.95 71.99 57.28
CA LYS A 2 32.29 73.05 56.31
C LYS A 2 31.76 72.83 54.88
N LYS A 3 31.99 71.66 54.27
CA LYS A 3 31.47 71.30 52.94
C LYS A 3 29.94 71.29 52.84
N LEU A 4 29.25 70.83 53.90
CA LEU A 4 27.79 70.86 53.95
C LEU A 4 27.29 72.30 54.02
N MET A 5 27.92 73.14 54.84
CA MET A 5 27.55 74.55 54.97
C MET A 5 27.82 75.32 53.68
N GLU A 6 28.90 75.02 52.96
CA GLU A 6 29.16 75.55 51.62
C GLU A 6 28.01 75.20 50.66
N ASN A 7 27.53 73.95 50.66
CA ASN A 7 26.37 73.53 49.87
C ASN A 7 25.04 74.18 50.33
N CYS A 8 24.92 74.51 51.62
CA CYS A 8 23.80 75.29 52.16
C CYS A 8 23.94 76.81 51.92
N ALA A 9 24.92 77.27 51.13
CA ALA A 9 25.21 78.69 50.88
C ALA A 9 25.71 79.50 52.10
N VAL A 10 26.42 78.84 53.03
CA VAL A 10 27.14 79.47 54.16
C VAL A 10 28.64 79.17 54.03
N PRO A 11 29.38 79.91 53.18
CA PRO A 11 30.80 79.65 52.92
C PRO A 11 31.73 80.07 54.08
N ASP A 12 31.25 80.93 54.97
CA ASP A 12 32.02 81.53 56.06
C ASP A 12 31.92 80.75 57.39
N PHE A 13 31.47 79.49 57.37
CA PHE A 13 31.31 78.65 58.56
C PHE A 13 32.66 78.33 59.23
N ARG A 14 32.76 78.52 60.55
CA ARG A 14 33.99 78.35 61.35
C ARG A 14 33.74 77.44 62.56
N LEU A 15 34.83 76.98 63.19
CA LEU A 15 34.75 76.20 64.42
C LEU A 15 34.09 76.98 65.58
N GLU A 16 34.26 78.29 65.60
CA GLU A 16 33.62 79.20 66.57
C GLU A 16 32.09 79.10 66.54
N ASP A 17 31.48 78.79 65.39
CA ASP A 17 30.02 78.64 65.25
C ASP A 17 29.45 77.43 65.98
N ILE A 18 30.33 76.50 66.38
CA ILE A 18 30.01 75.30 67.14
C ILE A 18 30.36 75.49 68.62
N VAL A 19 31.51 76.09 68.90
CA VAL A 19 32.06 76.19 70.26
C VAL A 19 31.51 77.40 71.02
N ASN A 20 31.26 78.52 70.33
CA ASN A 20 30.79 79.78 70.91
C ASN A 20 29.62 80.33 70.08
N THR A 21 28.41 79.87 70.40
CA THR A 21 27.21 80.19 69.61
C THR A 21 26.74 81.63 69.80
N ASP A 22 26.86 82.45 68.76
CA ASP A 22 26.09 83.70 68.65
C ASP A 22 24.69 83.38 68.11
N ALA A 23 23.66 83.71 68.91
CA ALA A 23 22.26 83.42 68.58
C ALA A 23 21.86 83.87 67.18
N LYS A 24 22.32 85.05 66.71
CA LYS A 24 21.98 85.55 65.37
C LYS A 24 22.61 84.70 64.27
N ARG A 25 23.88 84.38 64.45
CA ARG A 25 24.66 83.59 63.48
C ARG A 25 24.20 82.13 63.44
N THR A 26 23.93 81.53 64.59
CA THR A 26 23.35 80.19 64.72
C THR A 26 21.99 80.11 64.02
N CYS A 27 21.11 81.10 64.23
CA CYS A 27 19.82 81.15 63.51
C CYS A 27 20.02 81.21 61.99
N ARG A 28 20.94 82.03 61.47
CA ARG A 28 21.25 82.09 60.03
C ARG A 28 21.71 80.74 59.48
N ILE A 29 22.61 80.06 60.19
CA ILE A 29 23.14 78.74 59.81
C ILE A 29 22.02 77.70 59.80
N LEU A 30 21.18 77.66 60.84
CA LEU A 30 20.06 76.73 60.93
C LEU A 30 19.02 76.98 59.84
N SER A 31 18.70 78.24 59.53
CA SER A 31 17.79 78.59 58.43
C SER A 31 18.34 78.14 57.07
N ALA A 32 19.65 78.29 56.83
CA ALA A 32 20.29 77.81 55.61
C ALA A 32 20.24 76.28 55.47
N ILE A 33 20.51 75.56 56.56
CA ILE A 33 20.37 74.09 56.60
C ILE A 33 18.91 73.68 56.35
N LEU A 34 17.95 74.35 56.99
CA LEU A 34 16.53 74.03 56.84
C LEU A 34 16.05 74.25 55.40
N ASN A 35 16.50 75.33 54.74
CA ASN A 35 16.20 75.58 53.33
C ASN A 35 16.82 74.52 52.41
N PHE A 36 18.07 74.13 52.66
CA PHE A 36 18.73 73.05 51.93
C PHE A 36 17.98 71.72 52.07
N ILE A 37 17.55 71.36 53.29
CA ILE A 37 16.75 70.15 53.53
C ILE A 37 15.42 70.22 52.79
N LYS A 38 14.71 71.36 52.85
CA LYS A 38 13.44 71.54 52.12
C LYS A 38 13.62 71.38 50.61
N PHE A 39 14.69 71.97 50.05
CA PHE A 39 15.03 71.83 48.64
C PHE A 39 15.35 70.37 48.29
N HIS A 40 16.16 69.69 49.10
CA HIS A 40 16.47 68.27 48.89
C HIS A 40 15.24 67.36 48.95
N VAL A 41 14.31 67.60 49.89
CA VAL A 41 13.06 66.85 49.98
C VAL A 41 12.18 67.10 48.74
N HIS A 42 12.14 68.34 48.23
CA HIS A 42 11.44 68.65 46.98
C HIS A 42 12.06 67.92 45.79
N MET A 43 13.38 68.05 45.60
CA MET A 43 14.11 67.38 44.51
C MET A 43 14.04 65.85 44.61
N ALA A 44 14.03 65.28 45.82
CA ALA A 44 13.89 63.85 46.02
C ALA A 44 12.52 63.34 45.59
N ARG A 45 11.45 64.12 45.78
CA ARG A 45 10.12 63.77 45.28
C ARG A 45 10.06 63.79 43.75
N GLU A 46 10.64 64.81 43.11
CA GLU A 46 10.76 64.85 41.65
C GLU A 46 11.65 63.71 41.11
N GLY A 47 12.71 63.35 41.84
CA GLY A 47 13.57 62.22 41.50
C GLY A 47 12.87 60.86 41.63
N GLN A 48 11.97 60.70 42.61
CA GLN A 48 11.18 59.48 42.79
C GLN A 48 10.27 59.21 41.60
N GLU A 49 9.60 60.25 41.06
CA GLU A 49 8.78 60.10 39.85
C GLU A 49 9.62 59.60 38.66
N LEU A 50 10.84 60.12 38.51
CA LEU A 50 11.75 59.69 37.45
C LEU A 50 12.25 58.25 37.65
N GLU A 51 12.56 57.86 38.89
CA GLU A 51 12.96 56.48 39.24
C GLU A 51 11.82 55.49 38.99
N GLU A 52 10.57 55.86 39.31
CA GLU A 52 9.39 55.04 39.03
C GLU A 52 9.18 54.85 37.52
N VAL A 53 9.28 55.93 36.73
CA VAL A 53 9.17 55.85 35.26
C VAL A 53 10.29 55.00 34.67
N MET A 54 11.53 55.17 35.12
CA MET A 54 12.65 54.32 34.68
C MET A 54 12.43 52.86 35.06
N GLY A 55 11.94 52.58 36.27
CA GLY A 55 11.61 51.22 36.73
C GLY A 55 10.54 50.57 35.85
N GLN A 56 9.49 51.30 35.50
CA GLN A 56 8.45 50.83 34.59
C GLN A 56 9.00 50.53 33.19
N GLN A 57 9.80 51.43 32.62
CA GLN A 57 10.42 51.24 31.31
C GLN A 57 11.37 50.03 31.28
N LEU A 58 12.15 49.82 32.33
CA LEU A 58 13.02 48.65 32.45
C LEU A 58 12.22 47.35 32.55
N SER A 59 11.11 47.37 33.30
CA SER A 59 10.18 46.23 33.39
C SER A 59 9.54 45.90 32.04
N GLU A 60 9.08 46.93 31.30
CA GLU A 60 8.52 46.77 29.96
C GLU A 60 9.56 46.21 28.98
N LEU A 61 10.80 46.71 29.02
CA LEU A 61 11.89 46.19 28.20
C LEU A 61 12.20 44.72 28.52
N ALA A 62 12.25 44.36 29.81
CA ALA A 62 12.46 42.97 30.23
C ALA A 62 11.32 42.04 29.76
N SER A 63 10.07 42.50 29.86
CA SER A 63 8.91 41.75 29.35
C SER A 63 8.95 41.59 27.82
N ALA A 64 9.26 42.67 27.09
CA ALA A 64 9.35 42.64 25.63
C ALA A 64 10.49 41.74 25.14
N THR A 65 11.65 41.76 25.80
CA THR A 65 12.79 40.89 25.46
C THR A 65 12.48 39.42 25.74
N HIS A 66 11.82 39.12 26.86
CA HIS A 66 11.36 37.76 27.15
C HIS A 66 10.38 37.25 26.08
N ARG A 67 9.36 38.04 25.75
CA ARG A 67 8.37 37.70 24.71
C ARG A 67 9.03 37.53 23.34
N ASN A 68 10.05 38.33 23.01
CA ASN A 68 10.80 38.18 21.77
C ASN A 68 11.56 36.84 21.71
N ALA A 69 12.17 36.42 22.83
CA ALA A 69 12.85 35.14 22.93
C ALA A 69 11.89 33.96 22.76
N GLU A 70 10.72 34.00 23.42
CA GLU A 70 9.68 32.98 23.25
C GLU A 70 9.18 32.88 21.80
N LEU A 71 8.94 34.03 21.16
CA LEU A 71 8.49 34.06 19.76
C LEU A 71 9.56 33.50 18.81
N LYS A 72 10.84 33.78 19.05
CA LYS A 72 11.94 33.19 18.27
C LYS A 72 12.01 31.68 18.45
N GLN A 73 11.79 31.18 19.67
CA GLN A 73 11.75 29.74 19.92
C GLN A 73 10.59 29.07 19.19
N LYS A 74 9.38 29.66 19.25
CA LYS A 74 8.20 29.18 18.50
C LYS A 74 8.42 29.22 17.00
N LEU A 75 9.05 30.27 16.48
CA LEU A 75 9.37 30.38 15.06
C LEU A 75 10.37 29.29 14.64
N GLY A 76 11.39 29.01 15.47
CA GLY A 76 12.34 27.93 15.23
C GLY A 76 11.73 26.53 15.32
N SER A 77 10.70 26.31 16.14
CA SER A 77 9.98 25.03 16.15
C SER A 77 9.08 24.87 14.93
N MET A 78 8.35 25.91 14.52
CA MET A 78 7.54 25.89 13.30
C MET A 78 8.38 25.68 12.04
N GLN A 79 9.58 26.27 11.98
CA GLN A 79 10.50 26.04 10.86
C GLN A 79 11.01 24.60 10.79
N ARG A 80 11.29 23.98 11.94
CA ARG A 80 11.67 22.56 11.99
C ARG A 80 10.53 21.66 11.55
N GLN A 81 9.32 21.88 12.07
CA GLN A 81 8.14 21.13 11.66
C GLN A 81 7.90 21.26 10.15
N LYS A 82 8.01 22.48 9.59
CA LYS A 82 7.87 22.69 8.14
C LYS A 82 8.94 21.96 7.32
N GLN A 83 10.15 21.80 7.86
CA GLN A 83 11.21 21.06 7.19
C GLN A 83 10.92 19.55 7.23
N GLU A 84 10.49 19.02 8.38
CA GLU A 84 10.08 17.63 8.53
C GLU A 84 8.88 17.29 7.62
N GLU A 85 7.89 18.20 7.52
CA GLU A 85 6.74 18.04 6.60
C GLU A 85 7.18 17.98 5.14
N ARG A 86 8.14 18.82 4.72
CA ARG A 86 8.68 18.79 3.35
C ARG A 86 9.43 17.50 3.05
N GLU A 87 10.26 17.04 3.97
CA GLU A 87 10.97 15.76 3.82
C GLU A 87 9.97 14.61 3.68
N HIS A 88 8.89 14.63 4.45
CA HIS A 88 7.81 13.65 4.33
C HIS A 88 7.03 13.76 3.01
N GLU A 89 6.76 14.98 2.53
CA GLU A 89 6.14 15.20 1.22
C GLU A 89 7.02 14.64 0.09
N GLU A 90 8.33 14.89 0.13
CA GLU A 90 9.29 14.36 -0.86
C GLU A 90 9.34 12.81 -0.83
N GLU A 91 9.31 12.20 0.35
CA GLU A 91 9.21 10.73 0.48
C GLU A 91 7.92 10.18 -0.12
N LEU A 92 6.79 10.85 0.11
CA LEU A 92 5.49 10.45 -0.43
C LEU A 92 5.45 10.61 -1.95
N GLU A 93 6.00 11.69 -2.51
CA GLU A 93 6.12 11.90 -3.95
C GLU A 93 6.95 10.79 -4.61
N MET A 94 8.05 10.37 -3.98
CA MET A 94 8.87 9.25 -4.47
C MET A 94 8.07 7.94 -4.46
N ILE A 95 7.32 7.64 -3.39
CA ILE A 95 6.47 6.44 -3.31
C ILE A 95 5.38 6.46 -4.38
N ILE A 96 4.75 7.62 -4.62
CA ILE A 96 3.74 7.78 -5.66
C ILE A 96 4.35 7.49 -7.04
N ALA A 97 5.52 8.06 -7.35
CA ALA A 97 6.21 7.81 -8.61
C ALA A 97 6.55 6.31 -8.80
N GLU A 98 7.04 5.63 -7.76
CA GLU A 98 7.29 4.19 -7.80
C GLU A 98 6.01 3.37 -8.06
N GLN A 99 4.88 3.76 -7.45
CA GLN A 99 3.60 3.10 -7.64
C GLN A 99 3.05 3.34 -9.05
N GLU A 100 3.18 4.55 -9.60
CA GLU A 100 2.78 4.86 -10.96
C GLU A 100 3.57 4.03 -11.98
N ASP A 101 4.88 3.91 -11.80
CA ASP A 101 5.75 3.04 -12.61
C ASP A 101 5.32 1.57 -12.54
N LEU A 102 4.98 1.08 -11.34
CA LEU A 102 4.52 -0.30 -11.15
C LEU A 102 3.16 -0.54 -11.82
N ILE A 103 2.23 0.41 -11.71
CA ILE A 103 0.93 0.35 -12.39
C ILE A 103 1.13 0.32 -13.90
N GLN A 104 2.04 1.14 -14.43
CA GLN A 104 2.32 1.18 -15.86
C GLN A 104 2.88 -0.15 -16.37
N ARG A 105 3.83 -0.75 -15.65
CA ARG A 105 4.36 -2.09 -15.99
C ARG A 105 3.28 -3.17 -15.95
N ARG A 106 2.38 -3.13 -14.94
CA ARG A 106 1.26 -4.08 -14.87
C ARG A 106 0.28 -3.92 -16.03
N LYS A 107 -0.01 -2.69 -16.47
CA LYS A 107 -0.84 -2.46 -17.66
C LYS A 107 -0.21 -3.05 -18.92
N GLU A 108 1.11 -2.89 -19.10
CA GLU A 108 1.84 -3.47 -20.23
C GLU A 108 1.83 -5.01 -20.20
N GLN A 109 1.99 -5.60 -19.02
CA GLN A 109 1.85 -7.04 -18.82
C GLN A 109 0.42 -7.53 -19.13
N GLU A 110 -0.60 -6.80 -18.68
CA GLU A 110 -2.00 -7.14 -18.94
C GLU A 110 -2.31 -7.16 -20.44
N VAL A 111 -1.82 -6.17 -21.19
CA VAL A 111 -1.98 -6.12 -22.65
C VAL A 111 -1.31 -7.34 -23.31
N THR A 112 -0.10 -7.70 -22.86
CA THR A 112 0.64 -8.86 -23.38
C THR A 112 -0.08 -10.17 -23.07
N LEU A 113 -0.60 -10.33 -21.85
CA LEU A 113 -1.38 -11.50 -21.44
C LEU A 113 -2.69 -11.61 -22.23
N ARG A 114 -3.37 -10.50 -22.51
CA ARG A 114 -4.56 -10.47 -23.37
C ARG A 114 -4.24 -10.93 -24.79
N GLN A 115 -3.13 -10.49 -25.37
CA GLN A 115 -2.68 -10.96 -26.68
C GLN A 115 -2.40 -12.47 -26.67
N HIS A 116 -1.70 -12.97 -25.66
CA HIS A 116 -1.46 -14.41 -25.52
C HIS A 116 -2.74 -15.23 -25.33
N LEU A 117 -3.72 -14.72 -24.57
CA LEU A 117 -5.02 -15.37 -24.44
C LEU A 117 -5.73 -15.46 -25.79
N GLN A 118 -5.73 -14.38 -26.56
CA GLN A 118 -6.31 -14.35 -27.91
C GLN A 118 -5.62 -15.37 -28.84
N ASP A 119 -4.29 -15.44 -28.82
CA ASP A 119 -3.53 -16.43 -29.61
C ASP A 119 -3.90 -17.87 -29.24
N VAL A 120 -4.05 -18.15 -27.93
CA VAL A 120 -4.43 -19.47 -27.43
C VAL A 120 -5.86 -19.82 -27.83
N GLU A 121 -6.80 -18.88 -27.77
CA GLU A 121 -8.17 -19.08 -28.22
C GLU A 121 -8.23 -19.38 -29.72
N GLU A 122 -7.47 -18.66 -30.54
CA GLU A 122 -7.37 -18.93 -31.98
C GLU A 122 -6.78 -20.32 -32.26
N GLN A 123 -5.74 -20.73 -31.53
CA GLN A 123 -5.16 -22.08 -31.64
C GLN A 123 -6.16 -23.14 -31.21
N LEU A 124 -6.90 -22.92 -30.13
CA LEU A 124 -7.92 -23.84 -29.65
C LEU A 124 -9.02 -24.02 -30.69
N GLN A 125 -9.49 -22.94 -31.33
CA GLN A 125 -10.47 -23.02 -32.41
C GLN A 125 -9.92 -23.81 -33.60
N LYS A 126 -8.67 -23.56 -34.02
CA LYS A 126 -8.02 -24.31 -35.11
C LYS A 126 -7.92 -25.81 -34.80
N GLU A 127 -7.49 -26.18 -33.60
CA GLU A 127 -7.38 -27.59 -33.20
C GLU A 127 -8.76 -28.24 -33.03
N THR A 128 -9.77 -27.51 -32.56
CA THR A 128 -11.15 -28.01 -32.47
C THR A 128 -11.74 -28.29 -33.86
N GLN A 129 -11.49 -27.41 -34.83
CA GLN A 129 -11.88 -27.63 -36.23
C GLN A 129 -11.15 -28.85 -36.82
N LYS A 130 -9.84 -28.98 -36.61
CA LYS A 130 -9.08 -30.16 -37.05
C LYS A 130 -9.62 -31.46 -36.45
N LYS A 131 -9.94 -31.45 -35.15
CA LYS A 131 -10.54 -32.60 -34.48
C LYS A 131 -11.87 -32.98 -35.12
N ALA A 132 -12.77 -32.02 -35.37
CA ALA A 132 -14.05 -32.29 -36.03
C ALA A 132 -13.86 -32.89 -37.44
N ILE A 133 -12.86 -32.41 -38.20
CA ILE A 133 -12.51 -32.99 -39.51
C ILE A 133 -12.03 -34.45 -39.35
N LEU A 134 -11.12 -34.71 -38.41
CA LEU A 134 -10.60 -36.05 -38.15
C LEU A 134 -11.69 -37.02 -37.68
N ASP A 135 -12.56 -36.60 -36.76
CA ASP A 135 -13.68 -37.41 -36.27
C ASP A 135 -14.63 -37.77 -37.43
N SER A 136 -14.96 -36.80 -38.30
CA SER A 136 -15.76 -37.08 -39.50
C SER A 136 -15.07 -38.04 -40.48
N GLY A 137 -13.74 -37.99 -40.57
CA GLY A 137 -12.94 -38.90 -41.38
C GLY A 137 -12.88 -40.31 -40.78
N LEU A 138 -12.80 -40.41 -39.46
CA LEU A 138 -12.83 -41.67 -38.72
C LEU A 138 -14.18 -42.36 -38.89
N ASP A 139 -15.29 -41.63 -38.79
CA ASP A 139 -16.64 -42.17 -38.99
C ASP A 139 -16.82 -42.73 -40.40
N LYS A 140 -16.37 -41.97 -41.43
CA LYS A 140 -16.37 -42.44 -42.83
C LYS A 140 -15.52 -43.70 -43.01
N SER A 141 -14.33 -43.74 -42.41
CA SER A 141 -13.47 -44.92 -42.45
C SER A 141 -14.10 -46.11 -41.75
N SER A 142 -14.73 -45.89 -40.60
CA SER A 142 -15.43 -46.91 -39.80
C SER A 142 -16.57 -47.54 -40.59
N GLN A 143 -17.43 -46.71 -41.21
CA GLN A 143 -18.49 -47.16 -42.12
C GLN A 143 -17.92 -48.01 -43.27
N ARG A 144 -16.83 -47.55 -43.89
CA ARG A 144 -16.17 -48.27 -44.99
C ARG A 144 -15.63 -49.64 -44.55
N THR A 145 -15.03 -49.72 -43.37
CA THR A 145 -14.62 -51.02 -42.79
C THR A 145 -15.80 -51.92 -42.48
N GLU A 146 -16.92 -51.37 -42.02
CA GLU A 146 -18.12 -52.14 -41.74
C GLU A 146 -18.76 -52.69 -43.02
N ASP A 147 -18.82 -51.88 -44.08
CA ASP A 147 -19.27 -52.29 -45.41
C ASP A 147 -18.36 -53.37 -46.00
N LEU A 148 -17.04 -53.21 -45.89
CA LEU A 148 -16.08 -54.24 -46.30
C LEU A 148 -16.22 -55.52 -45.47
N ARG A 149 -16.46 -55.44 -44.15
CA ARG A 149 -16.76 -56.61 -43.32
C ARG A 149 -18.02 -57.32 -43.79
N LYS A 150 -19.10 -56.59 -44.13
CA LYS A 150 -20.32 -57.17 -44.70
C LYS A 150 -20.06 -57.87 -46.05
N GLN A 151 -19.17 -57.33 -46.88
CA GLN A 151 -18.74 -57.97 -48.14
C GLN A 151 -17.89 -59.23 -47.91
N ILE A 152 -16.99 -59.23 -46.92
CA ILE A 152 -16.13 -60.39 -46.61
C ILE A 152 -16.96 -61.55 -46.01
N VAL A 153 -17.99 -61.26 -45.23
CA VAL A 153 -18.79 -62.27 -44.49
C VAL A 153 -19.95 -62.86 -45.33
N THR A 154 -20.22 -62.38 -46.55
CA THR A 154 -21.34 -62.89 -47.38
C THR A 154 -21.01 -64.11 -48.26
N SER A 155 -19.84 -64.74 -48.10
CA SER A 155 -19.46 -65.88 -48.92
C SER A 155 -18.71 -67.04 -48.26
N PRO A 156 -18.67 -67.29 -46.93
CA PRO A 156 -18.23 -68.58 -46.42
C PRO A 156 -19.09 -69.73 -46.96
N ASP A 157 -20.40 -69.53 -46.99
CA ASP A 157 -21.34 -70.56 -47.48
C ASP A 157 -21.37 -70.67 -49.00
N LYS A 158 -21.14 -69.57 -49.73
CA LYS A 158 -20.94 -69.64 -51.20
C LYS A 158 -19.61 -70.30 -51.56
N LEU A 159 -18.55 -70.07 -50.77
CA LEU A 159 -17.26 -70.77 -50.92
C LEU A 159 -17.40 -72.26 -50.57
N ARG A 160 -18.12 -72.60 -49.49
CA ARG A 160 -18.45 -74.00 -49.14
C ARG A 160 -19.32 -74.65 -50.22
N ALA A 161 -20.33 -73.97 -50.75
CA ALA A 161 -21.16 -74.48 -51.83
C ALA A 161 -20.37 -74.66 -53.14
N ARG A 162 -19.42 -73.76 -53.44
CA ARG A 162 -18.49 -73.90 -54.57
C ARG A 162 -17.53 -75.08 -54.35
N LEU A 163 -17.02 -75.27 -53.13
CA LEU A 163 -16.21 -76.43 -52.76
C LEU A 163 -16.98 -77.74 -52.87
N VAL A 164 -18.24 -77.78 -52.41
CA VAL A 164 -19.11 -78.96 -52.54
C VAL A 164 -19.42 -79.25 -54.01
N LYS A 165 -19.67 -78.22 -54.84
CA LYS A 165 -19.83 -78.41 -56.29
C LYS A 165 -18.56 -78.95 -56.94
N LEU A 166 -17.39 -78.39 -56.61
CA LEU A 166 -16.10 -78.90 -57.09
C LEU A 166 -15.84 -80.33 -56.60
N GLN A 167 -16.24 -80.68 -55.38
CA GLN A 167 -16.17 -82.06 -54.88
C GLN A 167 -17.13 -82.98 -55.64
N GLN A 168 -18.35 -82.54 -55.95
CA GLN A 168 -19.30 -83.31 -56.77
C GLN A 168 -18.80 -83.49 -58.20
N GLU A 169 -18.21 -82.47 -58.83
CA GLU A 169 -17.57 -82.56 -60.14
C GLU A 169 -16.38 -83.56 -60.11
N VAL A 170 -15.60 -83.57 -59.03
CA VAL A 170 -14.53 -84.56 -58.81
C VAL A 170 -15.08 -85.97 -58.57
N GLU A 171 -16.20 -86.13 -57.87
CA GLU A 171 -16.85 -87.43 -57.64
C GLU A 171 -17.54 -87.95 -58.91
N GLU A 172 -18.10 -87.09 -59.76
CA GLU A 172 -18.63 -87.44 -61.09
C GLU A 172 -17.51 -87.93 -62.00
N ILE A 173 -16.36 -87.25 -62.02
CA ILE A 173 -15.15 -87.68 -62.73
C ILE A 173 -14.65 -89.03 -62.18
N LYS A 174 -14.74 -89.27 -60.86
CA LYS A 174 -14.41 -90.55 -60.22
C LYS A 174 -15.39 -91.68 -60.56
N SER A 175 -16.68 -91.37 -60.75
CA SER A 175 -17.68 -92.37 -61.14
C SER A 175 -17.58 -92.75 -62.63
N GLY A 176 -17.12 -91.82 -63.49
CA GLY A 176 -16.71 -92.10 -64.86
C GLY A 176 -15.43 -92.95 -64.98
N THR A 177 -14.71 -93.19 -63.87
CA THR A 177 -13.48 -93.99 -63.85
C THR A 177 -13.71 -95.49 -63.58
N GLN A 178 -14.96 -95.94 -63.42
CA GLN A 178 -15.27 -97.39 -63.35
C GLN A 178 -15.10 -98.13 -64.69
N ASP A 179 -15.03 -97.41 -65.82
CA ASP A 179 -14.64 -97.97 -67.12
C ASP A 179 -13.10 -98.00 -67.34
N SER A 180 -12.32 -97.49 -66.39
CA SER A 180 -10.84 -97.41 -66.47
C SER A 180 -10.12 -98.70 -66.06
N ASP A 181 -10.77 -99.60 -65.31
CA ASP A 181 -10.14 -100.87 -64.89
C ASP A 181 -9.99 -101.87 -66.06
N ARG A 182 -10.67 -101.63 -67.18
CA ARG A 182 -10.43 -102.34 -68.45
C ARG A 182 -9.21 -101.80 -69.20
N LEU A 183 -8.87 -100.53 -69.00
CA LEU A 183 -7.67 -99.89 -69.55
C LEU A 183 -6.40 -100.25 -68.77
N LYS A 184 -6.49 -100.50 -67.45
CA LYS A 184 -5.33 -100.87 -66.60
C LYS A 184 -4.60 -102.15 -67.07
N ARG A 185 -5.33 -103.16 -67.56
CA ARG A 185 -4.72 -104.38 -68.13
C ARG A 185 -4.00 -104.14 -69.46
N MET A 186 -4.35 -103.07 -70.18
CA MET A 186 -3.71 -102.68 -71.43
C MET A 186 -2.44 -101.84 -71.17
N TRP A 187 -2.48 -101.00 -70.13
CA TRP A 187 -1.35 -100.17 -69.67
C TRP A 187 -0.20 -100.98 -69.06
N GLU A 188 -0.46 -102.15 -68.46
CA GLU A 188 0.60 -103.07 -67.99
C GLU A 188 1.44 -103.64 -69.16
N SER A 189 0.91 -103.72 -70.38
CA SER A 189 1.69 -104.11 -71.58
C SER A 189 2.47 -102.95 -72.22
N LEU A 190 2.11 -101.70 -71.89
CA LEU A 190 2.79 -100.48 -72.35
C LEU A 190 3.84 -99.98 -71.35
N ALA A 191 3.81 -100.44 -70.09
CA ALA A 191 4.83 -100.17 -69.08
C ALA A 191 6.22 -100.74 -69.46
N THR A 192 6.26 -101.78 -70.30
CA THR A 192 7.49 -102.28 -70.94
C THR A 192 8.02 -101.38 -72.06
N ARG A 193 7.31 -100.30 -72.43
CA ARG A 193 7.70 -99.33 -73.47
C ARG A 193 8.01 -97.93 -72.91
N ALA A 194 7.96 -97.74 -71.59
CA ALA A 194 8.20 -96.47 -70.91
C ALA A 194 9.68 -96.28 -70.51
N GLN A 195 10.58 -96.39 -71.49
CA GLN A 195 11.96 -95.89 -71.35
C GLN A 195 12.13 -94.45 -71.87
N HIS A 196 11.05 -93.77 -72.28
CA HIS A 196 11.09 -92.39 -72.76
C HIS A 196 10.06 -91.54 -72.01
N ILE A 197 10.54 -90.80 -71.01
CA ILE A 197 9.79 -89.80 -70.25
C ILE A 197 9.35 -88.67 -71.21
N PRO A 198 8.04 -88.41 -71.40
CA PRO A 198 7.57 -87.33 -72.26
C PRO A 198 7.62 -85.96 -71.56
N ASN A 199 8.08 -84.93 -72.28
CA ASN A 199 8.22 -83.52 -71.90
C ASN A 199 7.01 -82.84 -71.22
N HIS A 200 5.82 -83.44 -71.16
CA HIS A 200 4.65 -82.84 -70.53
C HIS A 200 4.64 -82.94 -68.99
N VAL A 201 5.36 -83.91 -68.41
CA VAL A 201 5.50 -84.04 -66.94
C VAL A 201 6.50 -83.00 -66.39
N LEU A 202 7.52 -82.64 -67.18
CA LEU A 202 8.44 -81.54 -66.87
C LEU A 202 7.73 -80.18 -66.93
N LYS A 203 6.84 -79.96 -67.92
CA LYS A 203 6.04 -78.72 -68.00
C LYS A 203 5.07 -78.53 -66.84
N GLY A 204 4.40 -79.58 -66.36
CA GLY A 204 3.52 -79.47 -65.20
C GLY A 204 4.26 -79.12 -63.91
N LEU A 205 5.48 -79.64 -63.75
CA LEU A 205 6.35 -79.30 -62.62
C LEU A 205 6.92 -77.87 -62.71
N ASP A 206 7.23 -77.37 -63.91
CA ASP A 206 7.61 -75.97 -64.13
C ASP A 206 6.44 -75.01 -63.85
N GLU A 207 5.22 -75.34 -64.29
CA GLU A 207 4.01 -74.54 -64.02
C GLU A 207 3.66 -74.49 -62.52
N ASP A 208 3.81 -75.61 -61.80
CA ASP A 208 3.61 -75.66 -60.35
C ASP A 208 4.71 -74.90 -59.58
N MET A 209 5.96 -74.95 -60.06
CA MET A 209 7.09 -74.15 -59.55
C MET A 209 6.90 -72.65 -59.79
N GLU A 210 6.39 -72.25 -60.97
CA GLU A 210 6.03 -70.87 -61.28
C GLU A 210 4.85 -70.39 -60.42
N ALA A 211 3.85 -71.24 -60.18
CA ALA A 211 2.73 -70.93 -59.29
C ALA A 211 3.17 -70.78 -57.82
N LEU A 212 4.12 -71.60 -57.37
CA LEU A 212 4.70 -71.49 -56.04
C LEU A 212 5.56 -70.23 -55.91
N THR A 213 6.45 -69.94 -56.85
CA THR A 213 7.26 -68.73 -56.85
C THR A 213 6.42 -67.45 -56.91
N MET A 214 5.32 -67.43 -57.67
CA MET A 214 4.35 -66.32 -57.62
C MET A 214 3.70 -66.15 -56.25
N LYS A 215 3.35 -67.24 -55.56
CA LYS A 215 2.77 -67.17 -54.21
C LYS A 215 3.80 -66.71 -53.18
N THR A 216 5.04 -67.16 -53.28
CA THR A 216 6.14 -66.74 -52.40
C THR A 216 6.47 -65.26 -52.59
N ASN A 217 6.50 -64.77 -53.84
CA ASN A 217 6.72 -63.35 -54.13
C ASN A 217 5.57 -62.48 -53.60
N LYS A 218 4.31 -62.90 -53.77
CA LYS A 218 3.16 -62.19 -53.18
C LYS A 218 3.20 -62.15 -51.65
N ALA A 219 3.67 -63.21 -51.00
CA ALA A 219 3.85 -63.24 -49.55
C ALA A 219 4.97 -62.27 -49.12
N SER A 220 6.08 -62.23 -49.85
CA SER A 220 7.18 -61.28 -49.63
C SER A 220 6.75 -59.82 -49.81
N ASP A 221 5.95 -59.51 -50.84
CA ASP A 221 5.43 -58.15 -51.07
C ASP A 221 4.50 -57.71 -49.94
N LEU A 222 3.66 -58.63 -49.43
CA LEU A 222 2.80 -58.37 -48.28
C LEU A 222 3.62 -58.11 -47.01
N GLU A 223 4.65 -58.91 -46.75
CA GLU A 223 5.56 -58.69 -45.61
C GLU A 223 6.24 -57.32 -45.69
N SER A 224 6.75 -56.93 -46.87
CA SER A 224 7.34 -55.61 -47.11
C SER A 224 6.35 -54.47 -46.78
N HIS A 225 5.11 -54.58 -47.26
CA HIS A 225 4.07 -53.58 -46.97
C HIS A 225 3.69 -53.53 -45.49
N PHE A 226 3.65 -54.67 -44.79
CA PHE A 226 3.40 -54.66 -43.34
C PHE A 226 4.55 -54.02 -42.58
N THR A 227 5.81 -54.28 -42.97
CA THR A 227 6.97 -53.64 -42.33
C THR A 227 6.96 -52.13 -42.55
N GLU A 228 6.71 -51.66 -43.77
CA GLU A 228 6.61 -50.22 -44.08
C GLU A 228 5.47 -49.55 -43.29
N ALA A 229 4.29 -50.19 -43.21
CA ALA A 229 3.16 -49.66 -42.45
C ALA A 229 3.44 -49.57 -40.93
N ILE A 230 4.20 -50.54 -40.39
CA ILE A 230 4.62 -50.52 -38.98
C ILE A 230 5.65 -49.41 -38.74
N GLU A 231 6.64 -49.26 -39.62
CA GLU A 231 7.65 -48.22 -39.53
C GLU A 231 7.03 -46.82 -39.63
N GLU A 232 6.09 -46.61 -40.54
CA GLU A 232 5.36 -45.35 -40.66
C GLU A 232 4.55 -45.04 -39.39
N LYS A 233 3.91 -46.06 -38.80
CA LYS A 233 3.16 -45.89 -37.55
C LYS A 233 4.07 -45.54 -36.37
N ILE A 234 5.25 -46.17 -36.27
CA ILE A 234 6.27 -45.85 -35.26
C ILE A 234 6.79 -44.43 -35.45
N ALA A 235 7.05 -44.00 -36.69
CA ALA A 235 7.50 -42.65 -37.00
C ALA A 235 6.47 -41.60 -36.58
N ARG A 236 5.19 -41.81 -36.90
CA ARG A 236 4.08 -40.94 -36.47
C ARG A 236 3.97 -40.87 -34.95
N GLN A 237 4.07 -42.01 -34.25
CA GLN A 237 4.03 -42.04 -32.78
C GLN A 237 5.24 -41.32 -32.15
N LYS A 238 6.44 -41.45 -32.70
CA LYS A 238 7.61 -40.70 -32.21
C LYS A 238 7.42 -39.19 -32.38
N GLN A 239 6.83 -38.78 -33.49
CA GLN A 239 6.56 -37.36 -33.75
C GLN A 239 5.53 -36.78 -32.78
N THR A 240 4.42 -37.48 -32.53
CA THR A 240 3.42 -37.03 -31.54
C THR A 240 4.00 -36.99 -30.13
N LEU A 241 4.85 -37.94 -29.76
CA LEU A 241 5.52 -37.96 -28.45
C LEU A 241 6.46 -36.76 -28.29
N LYS A 242 7.16 -36.36 -29.35
CA LYS A 242 8.02 -35.17 -29.37
C LYS A 242 7.21 -33.87 -29.23
N GLU A 243 6.07 -33.77 -29.91
CA GLU A 243 5.15 -32.64 -29.80
C GLU A 243 4.51 -32.54 -28.40
N VAL A 244 4.11 -33.66 -27.82
CA VAL A 244 3.58 -33.69 -26.44
C VAL A 244 4.68 -33.29 -25.45
N SER A 245 5.91 -33.79 -25.63
CA SER A 245 7.04 -33.43 -24.78
C SER A 245 7.37 -31.93 -24.84
N SER A 246 7.31 -31.30 -26.02
CA SER A 246 7.57 -29.86 -26.14
C SER A 246 6.44 -29.02 -25.53
N LYS A 247 5.18 -29.42 -25.74
CA LYS A 247 4.02 -28.81 -25.06
C LYS A 247 4.14 -28.90 -23.54
N ASN A 248 4.59 -30.05 -23.02
CA ASN A 248 4.75 -30.26 -21.58
C ASN A 248 5.87 -29.38 -21.00
N GLN A 249 7.00 -29.23 -21.70
CA GLN A 249 8.06 -28.30 -21.29
C GLN A 249 7.58 -26.84 -21.27
N ASN A 250 6.77 -26.43 -22.24
CA ASN A 250 6.19 -25.09 -22.28
C ASN A 250 5.21 -24.85 -21.13
N LEU A 251 4.34 -25.82 -20.82
CA LEU A 251 3.44 -25.75 -19.67
C LEU A 251 4.20 -25.63 -18.34
N VAL A 252 5.30 -26.38 -18.17
CA VAL A 252 6.15 -26.28 -16.98
C VAL A 252 6.77 -24.89 -16.84
N ARG A 253 7.19 -24.26 -17.94
CA ARG A 253 7.70 -22.88 -17.91
C ARG A 253 6.59 -21.88 -17.54
N HIS A 254 5.40 -22.06 -18.10
CA HIS A 254 4.24 -21.23 -17.76
C HIS A 254 3.86 -21.37 -16.28
N LEU A 255 3.82 -22.58 -15.74
CA LEU A 255 3.54 -22.81 -14.32
C LEU A 255 4.57 -22.14 -13.41
N LYS A 256 5.86 -22.16 -13.77
CA LYS A 256 6.90 -21.43 -13.02
C LYS A 256 6.70 -19.93 -13.07
N PHE A 257 6.29 -19.38 -14.23
CA PHE A 257 5.98 -17.96 -14.37
C PHE A 257 4.77 -17.56 -13.51
N VAL A 258 3.66 -18.30 -13.63
CA VAL A 258 2.44 -18.06 -12.84
C VAL A 258 2.70 -18.23 -11.34
N ALA A 259 3.51 -19.21 -10.93
CA ALA A 259 3.89 -19.38 -9.52
C ALA A 259 4.73 -18.19 -9.00
N LYS A 260 5.60 -17.62 -9.83
CA LYS A 260 6.37 -16.43 -9.47
C LYS A 260 5.46 -15.20 -9.34
N GLU A 261 4.55 -15.01 -10.29
CA GLU A 261 3.58 -13.91 -10.29
C GLU A 261 2.63 -14.00 -9.09
N ALA A 262 2.14 -15.20 -8.76
CA ALA A 262 1.33 -15.42 -7.56
C ALA A 262 2.09 -15.11 -6.26
N HIS A 263 3.40 -15.39 -6.21
CA HIS A 263 4.22 -15.04 -5.05
C HIS A 263 4.47 -13.53 -4.94
N GLU A 264 4.65 -12.83 -6.06
CA GLU A 264 4.76 -11.36 -6.08
C GLU A 264 3.44 -10.71 -5.62
N VAL A 265 2.29 -11.19 -6.10
CA VAL A 265 0.97 -10.73 -5.65
C VAL A 265 0.75 -10.99 -4.15
N ALA A 266 1.09 -12.18 -3.65
CA ALA A 266 0.97 -12.50 -2.23
C ALA A 266 1.87 -11.62 -1.34
N TYR A 267 3.06 -11.27 -1.82
CA TYR A 267 3.97 -10.37 -1.13
C TYR A 267 3.41 -8.93 -1.07
N ASP A 268 2.85 -8.45 -2.18
CA ASP A 268 2.22 -7.14 -2.25
C ASP A 268 0.97 -7.07 -1.34
N ASP A 269 0.14 -8.12 -1.31
CA ASP A 269 -1.01 -8.20 -0.41
C ASP A 269 -0.59 -8.18 1.07
N GLN A 270 0.50 -8.87 1.42
CA GLN A 270 1.05 -8.84 2.78
C GLN A 270 1.56 -7.43 3.15
N LYS A 271 2.23 -6.74 2.22
CA LYS A 271 2.67 -5.35 2.41
C LYS A 271 1.46 -4.43 2.60
N MET A 272 0.42 -4.58 1.78
CA MET A 272 -0.83 -3.80 1.90
C MET A 272 -1.54 -4.01 3.23
N LEU A 273 -1.60 -5.26 3.73
CA LEU A 273 -2.15 -5.57 5.05
C LEU A 273 -1.37 -4.89 6.18
N SER A 274 -0.03 -4.88 6.09
CA SER A 274 0.81 -4.19 7.08
C SER A 274 0.62 -2.67 7.05
N SER A 275 0.46 -2.08 5.86
CA SER A 275 0.13 -0.65 5.72
C SER A 275 -1.26 -0.33 6.25
N GLN A 276 -2.24 -1.23 6.07
CA GLN A 276 -3.59 -1.10 6.62
C GLN A 276 -3.62 -1.16 8.14
N SER A 277 -2.82 -2.03 8.77
CA SER A 277 -2.71 -2.07 10.23
C SER A 277 -2.11 -0.77 10.77
N SER A 278 -1.05 -0.24 10.14
CA SER A 278 -0.47 1.04 10.54
C SER A 278 -1.46 2.19 10.37
N LYS A 279 -2.24 2.20 9.28
CA LYS A 279 -3.31 3.19 9.08
C LYS A 279 -4.39 3.11 10.15
N SER A 280 -4.81 1.89 10.52
CA SER A 280 -5.76 1.66 11.61
C SER A 280 -5.24 2.14 12.97
N GLU A 281 -3.94 2.05 13.22
CA GLU A 281 -3.32 2.55 14.46
C GLU A 281 -3.32 4.09 14.47
N LEU A 282 -2.91 4.72 13.37
CA LEU A 282 -2.99 6.17 13.19
C LEU A 282 -4.41 6.72 13.36
N GLU A 283 -5.43 6.05 12.82
CA GLU A 283 -6.83 6.46 12.99
C GLU A 283 -7.29 6.40 14.46
N ARG A 284 -6.81 5.41 15.23
CA ARG A 284 -7.07 5.34 16.68
C ARG A 284 -6.38 6.48 17.43
N ASP A 285 -5.14 6.79 17.09
CA ASP A 285 -4.38 7.87 17.73
C ASP A 285 -5.01 9.25 17.45
N VAL A 286 -5.45 9.48 16.21
CA VAL A 286 -6.20 10.70 15.85
C VAL A 286 -7.49 10.81 16.68
N TYR A 287 -8.24 9.72 16.85
CA TYR A 287 -9.45 9.73 17.68
C TYR A 287 -9.15 10.02 19.16
N GLN A 288 -8.06 9.46 19.70
CA GLN A 288 -7.63 9.75 21.08
C GLN A 288 -7.21 11.21 21.26
N LEU A 289 -6.44 11.77 20.31
CA LEU A 289 -6.03 13.16 20.34
C LEU A 289 -7.23 14.11 20.24
N GLN A 290 -8.20 13.84 19.37
CA GLN A 290 -9.44 14.61 19.29
C GLN A 290 -10.21 14.59 20.62
N THR A 291 -10.26 13.44 21.28
CA THR A 291 -10.90 13.30 22.60
C THR A 291 -10.17 14.13 23.66
N GLN A 292 -8.84 14.13 23.67
CA GLN A 292 -8.04 14.95 24.59
C GLN A 292 -8.21 16.45 24.33
N VAL A 293 -8.21 16.88 23.08
CA VAL A 293 -8.44 18.29 22.70
C VAL A 293 -9.81 18.74 23.18
N HIS A 294 -10.86 17.92 22.99
CA HIS A 294 -12.19 18.26 23.47
C HIS A 294 -12.23 18.36 25.00
N ALA A 295 -11.58 17.45 25.73
CA ALA A 295 -11.48 17.53 27.19
C ALA A 295 -10.77 18.80 27.68
N LEU A 296 -9.70 19.22 26.98
CA LEU A 296 -8.99 20.47 27.30
C LEU A 296 -9.85 21.71 27.02
N GLN A 297 -10.59 21.73 25.91
CA GLN A 297 -11.53 22.82 25.59
C GLN A 297 -12.62 22.96 26.66
N VAL A 298 -13.22 21.85 27.09
CA VAL A 298 -14.21 21.86 28.18
C VAL A 298 -13.59 22.38 29.49
N SER A 299 -12.35 21.99 29.78
CA SER A 299 -11.63 22.51 30.95
C SER A 299 -11.37 24.02 30.85
N GLU A 300 -11.00 24.51 29.67
CA GLU A 300 -10.76 25.93 29.42
C GLU A 300 -12.03 26.76 29.62
N GLU A 301 -13.18 26.29 29.12
CA GLU A 301 -14.48 26.92 29.35
C GLU A 301 -14.84 26.97 30.84
N LEU A 302 -14.56 25.90 31.59
CA LEU A 302 -14.78 25.87 33.03
C LEU A 302 -13.87 26.86 33.77
N PHE A 303 -12.61 27.00 33.35
CA PHE A 303 -11.70 28.00 33.92
C PHE A 303 -12.14 29.43 33.59
N ALA A 304 -12.61 29.68 32.36
CA ALA A 304 -13.16 30.99 31.97
C ALA A 304 -14.34 31.39 32.86
N ARG A 305 -15.31 30.49 33.07
CA ARG A 305 -16.45 30.72 33.97
C ARG A 305 -16.03 31.01 35.41
N LYS A 306 -15.02 30.28 35.91
CA LYS A 306 -14.47 30.53 37.26
C LYS A 306 -13.78 31.90 37.34
N MET A 307 -13.02 32.28 36.30
CA MET A 307 -12.39 33.60 36.19
C MET A 307 -13.42 34.72 36.23
N ASP A 308 -14.53 34.58 35.50
CA ASP A 308 -15.60 35.58 35.50
C ASP A 308 -16.28 35.69 36.87
N THR A 309 -16.52 34.56 37.54
CA THR A 309 -17.05 34.55 38.91
C THR A 309 -16.11 35.27 39.90
N VAL A 310 -14.79 35.11 39.73
CA VAL A 310 -13.80 35.80 40.56
C VAL A 310 -13.78 37.31 40.26
N LYS A 311 -13.87 37.70 38.99
CA LYS A 311 -13.96 39.13 38.61
C LYS A 311 -15.19 39.78 39.22
N GLU A 312 -16.36 39.14 39.13
CA GLU A 312 -17.61 39.64 39.70
C GLU A 312 -17.50 39.81 41.23
N LYS A 313 -16.87 38.85 41.93
CA LYS A 313 -16.59 38.97 43.38
C LYS A 313 -15.62 40.12 43.70
N LEU A 314 -14.58 40.30 42.90
CA LEU A 314 -13.63 41.40 43.09
C LEU A 314 -14.29 42.75 42.88
N GLU A 315 -15.16 42.86 41.87
CA GLU A 315 -15.92 44.08 41.58
C GLU A 315 -16.90 44.40 42.71
N MET A 316 -17.61 43.40 43.23
CA MET A 316 -18.47 43.55 44.42
C MET A 316 -17.69 43.97 45.67
N MET A 317 -16.51 43.39 45.92
CA MET A 317 -15.66 43.81 47.04
C MET A 317 -15.14 45.24 46.86
N ARG A 318 -14.83 45.63 45.62
CA ARG A 318 -14.40 46.98 45.29
C ARG A 318 -15.50 48.00 45.54
N THR A 319 -16.73 47.73 45.09
CA THR A 319 -17.87 48.63 45.34
C THR A 319 -18.16 48.76 46.83
N GLN A 320 -18.16 47.64 47.58
CA GLN A 320 -18.29 47.67 49.04
C GLN A 320 -17.17 48.48 49.71
N HIS A 321 -15.93 48.39 49.22
CA HIS A 321 -14.83 49.18 49.75
C HIS A 321 -14.99 50.67 49.44
N GLU A 322 -15.40 51.02 48.22
CA GLU A 322 -15.69 52.40 47.81
C GLU A 322 -16.82 53.00 48.65
N GLU A 323 -17.91 52.25 48.91
CA GLU A 323 -18.99 52.65 49.81
C GLU A 323 -18.48 52.92 51.23
N ARG A 324 -17.70 52.00 51.81
CA ARG A 324 -17.13 52.19 53.16
C ARG A 324 -16.17 53.38 53.24
N CYS A 325 -15.41 53.63 52.18
CA CYS A 325 -14.55 54.81 52.09
C CYS A 325 -15.36 56.11 52.01
N GLN A 326 -16.48 56.12 51.27
CA GLN A 326 -17.39 57.26 51.23
C GLN A 326 -18.05 57.50 52.59
N GLU A 327 -18.52 56.45 53.26
CA GLU A 327 -19.07 56.54 54.62
C GLU A 327 -18.05 57.14 55.59
N ALA A 328 -16.82 56.61 55.60
CA ALA A 328 -15.74 57.12 56.45
C ALA A 328 -15.39 58.58 56.13
N GLN A 329 -15.39 58.97 54.84
CA GLN A 329 -15.16 60.35 54.43
C GLN A 329 -16.27 61.27 54.93
N THR A 330 -17.54 60.87 54.83
CA THR A 330 -18.67 61.67 55.34
C THR A 330 -18.64 61.80 56.86
N GLU A 331 -18.20 60.76 57.57
CA GLU A 331 -18.01 60.80 59.02
C GLU A 331 -16.89 61.78 59.41
N ILE A 332 -15.74 61.72 58.72
CA ILE A 332 -14.64 62.67 58.89
C ILE A 332 -15.13 64.10 58.63
N ASP A 333 -15.81 64.36 57.52
CA ASP A 333 -16.31 65.69 57.17
C ASP A 333 -17.29 66.22 58.23
N SER A 334 -18.16 65.35 58.77
CA SER A 334 -19.07 65.70 59.86
C SER A 334 -18.32 66.07 61.16
N LEU A 335 -17.25 65.36 61.50
CA LEU A 335 -16.39 65.64 62.64
C LEU A 335 -15.62 66.94 62.43
N VAL A 336 -15.11 67.20 61.23
CA VAL A 336 -14.45 68.47 60.88
C VAL A 336 -15.41 69.64 61.07
N LEU A 337 -16.65 69.54 60.59
CA LEU A 337 -17.68 70.57 60.78
C LEU A 337 -18.00 70.77 62.27
N ALA A 338 -18.10 69.70 63.05
CA ALA A 338 -18.34 69.77 64.49
C ALA A 338 -17.19 70.47 65.23
N VAL A 339 -15.94 70.17 64.88
CA VAL A 339 -14.74 70.82 65.42
C VAL A 339 -14.69 72.30 65.01
N GLN A 340 -14.97 72.63 63.75
CA GLN A 340 -15.05 74.01 63.28
C GLN A 340 -16.09 74.82 64.07
N SER A 341 -17.30 74.26 64.25
CA SER A 341 -18.34 74.90 65.06
C SER A 341 -17.93 75.09 66.53
N TYR A 342 -17.21 74.12 67.10
CA TYR A 342 -16.67 74.24 68.46
C TYR A 342 -15.62 75.36 68.56
N VAL A 343 -14.68 75.42 67.60
CA VAL A 343 -13.65 76.48 67.52
C VAL A 343 -14.30 77.86 67.37
N GLU A 344 -15.32 78.01 66.53
CA GLU A 344 -16.07 79.26 66.38
C GLU A 344 -16.74 79.69 67.70
N LYS A 345 -17.35 78.75 68.43
CA LYS A 345 -17.93 79.03 69.77
C LYS A 345 -16.87 79.46 70.79
N CYS A 346 -15.70 78.83 70.79
CA CYS A 346 -14.57 79.20 71.65
C CYS A 346 -14.01 80.59 71.30
N ASN A 347 -13.91 80.92 70.01
CA ASN A 347 -13.45 82.24 69.57
C ASN A 347 -14.44 83.34 69.97
N MET A 348 -15.75 83.11 69.82
CA MET A 348 -16.80 84.05 70.27
C MET A 348 -16.78 84.29 71.78
N THR A 349 -16.43 83.28 72.59
CA THR A 349 -16.30 83.42 74.05
C THR A 349 -15.00 84.12 74.47
N SER A 350 -13.92 84.02 73.67
CA SER A 350 -12.67 84.77 73.92
C SER A 350 -12.78 86.28 73.65
N VAL A 351 -13.59 86.69 72.66
CA VAL A 351 -13.81 88.11 72.32
C VAL A 351 -14.67 88.83 73.38
N ALA A 352 -15.47 88.10 74.15
CA ALA A 352 -16.24 88.64 75.27
C ALA A 352 -15.41 88.91 76.55
N LEU A 353 -14.11 88.56 76.56
CA LEU A 353 -13.22 88.65 77.72
C LEU A 353 -12.02 89.59 77.52
N THR A 354 -12.03 90.43 76.50
CA THR A 354 -11.11 91.58 76.39
C THR A 354 -11.81 92.86 76.87
N PRO A 355 -11.36 93.48 77.98
CA PRO A 355 -11.95 94.68 78.58
C PRO A 355 -11.75 95.97 77.78
#